data_AF-A0A175WAY2-F1
#
_entry.id   AF-A0A175WAY2-F1
#
_cell.length_a   1.000
_cell.length_b   1.000
_cell.length_c   1.000
_cell.angle_alpha   90.00
_cell.angle_beta   90.00
_cell.angle_gamma   90.00
#
_symmetry.space_group_name_H-M   'P 1'
#
loop_
_entity.id
_entity.type
_entity.pdbx_description
1 polymer ?
#
loop_
_entity_poly.entity_id
_entity_poly.type
_entity_poly.pdbx_seq_one_letter_code
_entity_poly.pdbx_strand_id
1 'polypeptide(L)'
;MPSQNDLPAMGQRRAVIIGISGCSSSGKTTLARLLRDIFPETFILHEDDFYKPESELPIKDGFADWDCPEAISIPDLELALSHIRATGTFPVSSSVPNLRRLSHRSDHGCVPVPLFSLSPPLLNPSTSPLSLPSPFSSSSSFFSSSPQSSLPSSPSTRSSLTTTTTLRGPPQQPNVTSIEDLNTVGACPATPAQISACAAKVRDWLSPGQPGSRIFPAHNPAIGGGNDSNDNSDHRQPGSQLRLCLVDGFLLYAPPALARVMTLLDVKLFLRVSRARAVGRRQARDGYVTLDGFWKDPPGYVEKVVWPNYADAHRWLFEGGRVDGGRLDAEVLRREGIEALDGAEEGAEDAEFGRVLEWAVDAVMRGLERVVLGEGAER
;
A
#
# COMPACT_ATOMS: atom_id res chain seq x y z
N MET A 1 30.89 10.43 19.31
CA MET A 1 30.76 10.10 17.87
C MET A 1 30.11 8.74 17.78
N PRO A 2 28.82 8.63 17.43
CA PRO A 2 28.29 7.32 17.06
C PRO A 2 28.99 6.88 15.77
N SER A 3 29.45 5.64 15.76
CA SER A 3 30.22 5.04 14.68
C SER A 3 29.41 5.01 13.39
N GLN A 4 29.83 5.78 12.39
CA GLN A 4 29.46 5.58 11.00
C GLN A 4 30.06 4.24 10.55
N ASN A 5 29.31 3.13 10.61
CA ASN A 5 29.61 1.91 9.83
C ASN A 5 28.54 0.79 9.87
N ASP A 6 27.27 1.07 10.18
CA ASP A 6 26.21 0.03 10.16
C ASP A 6 25.35 0.04 8.88
N LEU A 7 25.96 0.31 7.72
CA LEU A 7 25.31 0.04 6.43
C LEU A 7 25.92 -1.25 5.85
N PRO A 8 25.22 -2.40 5.90
CA PRO A 8 25.73 -3.64 5.34
C PRO A 8 26.01 -3.46 3.85
N ALA A 9 27.20 -3.90 3.41
CA ALA A 9 27.63 -3.89 2.02
C ALA A 9 26.55 -4.52 1.12
N MET A 10 26.31 -3.93 -0.07
CA MET A 10 25.26 -4.32 -1.02
C MET A 10 25.16 -5.82 -1.35
N GLY A 11 26.17 -6.63 -1.04
CA GLY A 11 26.16 -8.08 -1.21
C GLY A 11 25.07 -8.86 -0.44
N GLN A 12 24.31 -8.23 0.46
CA GLN A 12 23.25 -8.90 1.25
C GLN A 12 21.85 -8.26 1.17
N ARG A 13 21.63 -7.23 0.33
CA ARG A 13 20.31 -6.59 0.19
C ARG A 13 19.57 -7.09 -1.04
N ARG A 14 18.32 -7.52 -0.85
CA ARG A 14 17.42 -7.99 -1.93
C ARG A 14 16.18 -7.12 -2.13
N ALA A 15 15.91 -6.18 -1.21
CA ALA A 15 14.87 -5.17 -1.42
C ALA A 15 15.31 -3.77 -1.01
N VAL A 16 14.73 -2.77 -1.69
CA VAL A 16 14.62 -1.40 -1.18
C VAL A 16 13.26 -1.25 -0.52
N ILE A 17 13.24 -0.71 0.70
CA ILE A 17 12.03 -0.56 1.50
C ILE A 17 11.63 0.92 1.56
N ILE A 18 10.44 1.24 1.08
CA ILE A 18 9.89 2.60 1.04
C ILE A 18 8.71 2.68 1.97
N GLY A 19 8.81 3.49 3.02
CA GLY A 19 7.65 3.79 3.87
C GLY A 19 6.77 4.86 3.25
N ILE A 20 5.46 4.65 3.31
CA ILE A 20 4.42 5.61 2.95
C ILE A 20 3.59 5.81 4.21
N SER A 21 3.77 6.96 4.85
CA SER A 21 3.06 7.33 6.08
C SER A 21 2.21 8.58 5.91
N GLY A 22 1.46 8.93 6.96
CA GLY A 22 0.46 9.99 6.98
C GLY A 22 -0.83 9.52 7.65
N CYS A 23 -1.71 10.45 8.01
CA CYS A 23 -2.91 10.11 8.79
C CYS A 23 -3.81 9.08 8.09
N SER A 24 -4.71 8.47 8.85
CA SER A 24 -5.79 7.67 8.29
C SER A 24 -6.57 8.46 7.23
N SER A 25 -6.94 7.78 6.14
CA SER A 25 -7.68 8.37 5.00
C SER A 25 -6.97 9.48 4.21
N SER A 26 -5.64 9.63 4.34
CA SER A 26 -4.84 10.53 3.50
C SER A 26 -4.67 10.04 2.05
N GLY A 27 -4.80 8.72 1.81
CA GLY A 27 -4.68 8.10 0.49
C GLY A 27 -3.44 7.19 0.32
N LYS A 28 -2.76 6.83 1.42
CA LYS A 28 -1.56 5.97 1.42
C LYS A 28 -1.74 4.66 0.65
N THR A 29 -2.78 3.89 0.94
CA THR A 29 -3.08 2.62 0.27
C THR A 29 -3.33 2.77 -1.22
N THR A 30 -4.06 3.82 -1.62
CA THR A 30 -4.25 4.15 -3.04
C THR A 30 -2.91 4.48 -3.70
N LEU A 31 -2.08 5.30 -3.05
CA LEU A 31 -0.76 5.65 -3.57
C LEU A 31 0.14 4.42 -3.68
N ALA A 32 0.19 3.58 -2.65
CA ALA A 32 0.98 2.34 -2.64
C ALA A 32 0.57 1.40 -3.78
N ARG A 33 -0.74 1.25 -4.03
CA ARG A 33 -1.26 0.43 -5.15
C ARG A 33 -0.87 1.00 -6.51
N LEU A 34 -0.96 2.31 -6.69
CA LEU A 34 -0.54 2.95 -7.95
C LEU A 34 0.97 2.84 -8.16
N LEU A 35 1.78 3.08 -7.13
CA LEU A 35 3.24 2.92 -7.20
C LEU A 35 3.62 1.48 -7.51
N ARG A 36 2.94 0.50 -6.91
CA ARG A 36 3.13 -0.92 -7.22
C ARG A 36 2.85 -1.25 -8.69
N ASP A 37 1.82 -0.63 -9.27
CA ASP A 37 1.46 -0.85 -10.67
C ASP A 37 2.38 -0.11 -11.65
N ILE A 38 3.02 0.97 -11.21
CA ILE A 38 3.90 1.82 -12.01
C ILE A 38 5.36 1.31 -12.00
N PHE A 39 5.86 0.82 -10.86
CA PHE A 39 7.24 0.37 -10.70
C PHE A 39 7.37 -1.17 -10.83
N PRO A 40 8.44 -1.68 -11.47
CA PRO A 40 8.67 -3.11 -11.61
C PRO A 40 9.02 -3.75 -10.26
N GLU A 41 8.83 -5.07 -10.14
CA GLU A 41 9.20 -5.86 -8.95
C GLU A 41 8.67 -5.34 -7.61
N THR A 42 7.54 -4.66 -7.64
CA THR A 42 7.00 -3.96 -6.47
C THR A 42 5.90 -4.76 -5.79
N PHE A 43 5.89 -4.74 -4.46
CA PHE A 43 4.84 -5.32 -3.61
C PHE A 43 4.61 -4.44 -2.38
N ILE A 44 3.52 -4.67 -1.65
CA ILE A 44 3.08 -3.81 -0.54
C ILE A 44 3.03 -4.61 0.76
N LEU A 45 3.63 -4.10 1.83
CA LEU A 45 3.44 -4.59 3.19
C LEU A 45 2.55 -3.58 3.93
N HIS A 46 1.40 -4.03 4.44
CA HIS A 46 0.49 -3.15 5.20
C HIS A 46 0.81 -3.23 6.70
N GLU A 47 0.91 -2.09 7.38
CA GLU A 47 1.03 -2.01 8.84
C GLU A 47 -0.18 -2.66 9.53
N ASP A 48 -1.37 -2.49 8.95
CA ASP A 48 -2.63 -3.03 9.43
C ASP A 48 -2.67 -4.58 9.45
N ASP A 49 -1.82 -5.26 8.67
CA ASP A 49 -1.69 -6.73 8.75
C ASP A 49 -1.06 -7.21 10.07
N PHE A 50 -0.45 -6.29 10.84
CA PHE A 50 0.18 -6.55 12.13
C PHE A 50 -0.67 -6.11 13.32
N TYR A 51 -1.96 -5.80 13.12
CA TYR A 51 -2.87 -5.55 14.23
C TYR A 51 -2.95 -6.75 15.18
N LYS A 52 -2.98 -6.45 16.48
CA LYS A 52 -3.30 -7.42 17.53
C LYS A 52 -4.81 -7.70 17.55
N PRO A 53 -5.24 -8.83 18.14
CA PRO A 53 -6.65 -9.09 18.40
C PRO A 53 -7.27 -7.97 19.26
N GLU A 54 -8.57 -7.69 19.07
CA GLU A 54 -9.29 -6.63 19.76
C GLU A 54 -9.18 -6.74 21.29
N SER A 55 -9.16 -7.97 21.81
CA SER A 55 -9.03 -8.24 23.25
C SER A 55 -7.70 -7.79 23.87
N GLU A 56 -6.68 -7.53 23.06
CA GLU A 56 -5.36 -7.07 23.50
C GLU A 56 -5.15 -5.56 23.30
N LEU A 57 -6.12 -4.86 22.72
CA LEU A 57 -6.01 -3.42 22.46
C LEU A 57 -6.21 -2.60 23.74
N PRO A 58 -5.47 -1.50 23.91
CA PRO A 58 -5.71 -0.59 25.02
C PRO A 58 -7.06 0.12 24.87
N ILE A 59 -7.63 0.55 25.99
CA ILE A 59 -8.87 1.32 26.02
C ILE A 59 -8.55 2.81 26.18
N LYS A 60 -9.03 3.64 25.25
CA LYS A 60 -8.94 5.10 25.28
C LYS A 60 -10.31 5.73 25.18
N ASP A 61 -10.64 6.61 26.13
CA ASP A 61 -11.95 7.29 26.21
C ASP A 61 -13.17 6.35 26.12
N GLY A 62 -12.99 5.11 26.59
CA GLY A 62 -14.02 4.06 26.57
C GLY A 62 -14.08 3.23 25.29
N PHE A 63 -13.17 3.42 24.33
CA PHE A 63 -13.10 2.66 23.08
C PHE A 63 -11.83 1.80 23.02
N ALA A 64 -11.90 0.67 22.33
CA ALA A 64 -10.70 -0.06 21.89
C ALA A 64 -9.91 0.82 20.91
N ASP A 65 -8.66 1.11 21.24
CA ASP A 65 -7.81 2.03 20.49
C ASP A 65 -7.01 1.29 19.42
N TRP A 66 -7.53 1.29 18.20
CA TRP A 66 -6.87 0.75 17.00
C TRP A 66 -5.82 1.70 16.42
N ASP A 67 -5.76 2.96 16.87
CA ASP A 67 -5.00 4.01 16.20
C ASP A 67 -3.73 4.38 16.99
N CYS A 68 -3.21 3.46 17.81
CA CYS A 68 -2.02 3.63 18.65
C CYS A 68 -0.94 2.56 18.37
N PRO A 69 0.36 2.85 18.65
CA PRO A 69 1.44 1.88 18.44
C PRO A 69 1.24 0.56 19.21
N GLU A 70 0.59 0.60 20.37
CA GLU A 70 0.28 -0.56 21.20
C GLU A 70 -0.68 -1.54 20.52
N ALA A 71 -1.47 -1.09 19.56
CA ALA A 71 -2.36 -1.93 18.75
C ALA A 71 -1.61 -2.79 17.71
N ILE A 72 -0.37 -2.42 17.39
CA ILE A 72 0.45 -3.06 16.35
C ILE A 72 1.46 -4.03 17.00
N SER A 73 1.63 -5.21 16.42
CA SER A 73 2.77 -6.09 16.73
C SER A 73 4.04 -5.55 16.07
N ILE A 74 4.61 -4.50 16.67
CA ILE A 74 5.86 -3.87 16.19
C ILE A 74 7.01 -4.88 16.06
N PRO A 75 7.22 -5.85 16.98
CA PRO A 75 8.27 -6.86 16.81
C PRO A 75 8.10 -7.71 15.54
N ASP A 76 6.86 -8.08 15.18
CA ASP A 76 6.60 -8.87 13.98
C ASP A 76 6.77 -8.04 12.70
N LEU A 77 6.38 -6.75 12.73
CA LEU A 77 6.65 -5.79 11.65
C LEU A 77 8.16 -5.63 11.42
N GLU A 78 8.94 -5.46 12.49
CA GLU A 78 10.41 -5.35 12.41
C GLU A 78 11.07 -6.62 11.83
N LEU A 79 10.60 -7.80 12.25
CA LEU A 79 11.07 -9.08 11.71
C LEU A 79 10.72 -9.21 10.23
N ALA A 80 9.50 -8.83 9.83
CA ALA A 80 9.08 -8.88 8.44
C ALA A 80 9.91 -7.96 7.55
N LEU A 81 10.14 -6.71 7.97
CA LEU A 81 10.99 -5.77 7.25
C LEU A 81 12.44 -6.26 7.15
N SER A 82 12.98 -6.85 8.22
CA SER A 82 14.33 -7.42 8.21
C SER A 82 14.44 -8.58 7.21
N HIS A 83 13.45 -9.48 7.19
CA HIS A 83 13.39 -10.58 6.22
C HIS A 83 13.23 -10.09 4.79
N ILE A 84 12.36 -9.11 4.56
CA ILE A 84 12.15 -8.50 3.24
C ILE A 84 13.45 -7.86 2.74
N ARG A 85 14.16 -7.11 3.58
CA ARG A 85 15.45 -6.51 3.20
C ARG A 85 16.47 -7.56 2.76
N ALA A 86 16.53 -8.68 3.46
CA ALA A 86 17.48 -9.76 3.22
C ALA A 86 17.11 -10.64 2.01
N THR A 87 15.83 -10.90 1.77
CA THR A 87 15.36 -11.90 0.80
C THR A 87 14.61 -11.32 -0.39
N GLY A 88 14.10 -10.10 -0.27
CA GLY A 88 13.19 -9.49 -1.22
C GLY A 88 11.79 -10.09 -1.20
N THR A 89 11.47 -10.97 -0.26
CA THR A 89 10.21 -11.72 -0.21
C THR A 89 9.48 -11.50 1.10
N PHE A 90 8.18 -11.82 1.15
CA PHE A 90 7.47 -11.89 2.41
C PHE A 90 8.00 -13.04 3.27
N PRO A 91 8.00 -12.88 4.61
CA PRO A 91 8.27 -14.01 5.47
C PRO A 91 7.04 -14.92 5.52
N VAL A 92 7.00 -15.89 4.60
CA VAL A 92 6.00 -16.96 4.66
C VAL A 92 6.37 -17.92 5.80
N SER A 93 5.36 -18.51 6.47
CA SER A 93 5.54 -19.31 7.70
C SER A 93 6.58 -20.43 7.61
N SER A 94 6.94 -20.88 6.40
CA SER A 94 7.96 -21.91 6.17
C SER A 94 9.41 -21.41 6.13
N SER A 95 9.63 -20.09 6.04
CA SER A 95 10.95 -19.51 5.72
C SER A 95 11.69 -18.86 6.91
N VAL A 96 10.99 -18.55 8.02
CA VAL A 96 11.59 -17.87 9.19
C VAL A 96 11.29 -18.65 10.47
N PRO A 97 12.30 -19.24 11.14
CA PRO A 97 12.12 -19.83 12.46
C PRO A 97 11.73 -18.73 13.46
N ASN A 98 10.60 -18.90 14.14
CA ASN A 98 10.02 -18.00 15.16
C ASN A 98 9.22 -16.79 14.67
N LEU A 99 9.06 -16.53 13.36
CA LEU A 99 8.00 -15.61 12.96
C LEU A 99 6.67 -16.35 13.18
N ARG A 100 5.97 -16.02 14.26
CA ARG A 100 4.54 -16.31 14.33
C ARG A 100 3.95 -15.64 13.09
N ARG A 101 3.30 -16.43 12.23
CA ARG A 101 2.62 -16.03 10.98
C ARG A 101 2.32 -14.53 10.94
N LEU A 102 2.59 -13.87 9.81
CA LEU A 102 2.52 -12.39 9.62
C LEU A 102 1.36 -11.71 10.36
N SER A 103 0.22 -12.40 10.51
CA SER A 103 -0.76 -12.12 11.55
C SER A 103 -1.04 -13.36 12.41
N HIS A 104 -1.54 -13.16 13.64
CA HIS A 104 -1.89 -14.20 14.61
C HIS A 104 -2.87 -15.30 14.12
N ARG A 105 -3.28 -15.31 12.85
CA ARG A 105 -4.10 -16.37 12.25
C ARG A 105 -3.28 -17.53 11.67
N SER A 106 -3.95 -18.67 11.54
CA SER A 106 -3.39 -19.92 11.05
C SER A 106 -3.08 -19.96 9.54
N ASP A 107 -3.68 -19.05 8.77
CA ASP A 107 -3.69 -19.00 7.30
C ASP A 107 -3.03 -17.74 6.70
N HIS A 108 -2.70 -16.74 7.50
CA HIS A 108 -2.02 -15.53 7.02
C HIS A 108 -0.52 -15.75 6.76
N GLY A 109 -0.03 -15.23 5.63
CA GLY A 109 1.32 -15.52 5.13
C GLY A 109 1.51 -16.95 4.60
N CYS A 110 0.42 -17.70 4.39
CA CYS A 110 0.42 -18.96 3.67
C CYS A 110 -0.02 -18.73 2.22
N VAL A 111 0.52 -19.51 1.28
CA VAL A 111 0.05 -19.54 -0.11
C VAL A 111 -1.46 -19.84 -0.09
N PRO A 112 -2.30 -19.14 -0.87
CA PRO A 112 -3.72 -19.46 -0.96
C PRO A 112 -3.87 -20.94 -1.33
N VAL A 113 -4.51 -21.73 -0.46
CA VAL A 113 -4.83 -23.12 -0.79
C VAL A 113 -5.92 -23.07 -1.87
N PRO A 114 -5.69 -23.57 -3.10
CA PRO A 114 -6.72 -23.54 -4.12
C PRO A 114 -7.93 -24.32 -3.61
N LEU A 115 -9.14 -23.77 -3.79
CA LEU A 115 -10.41 -24.41 -3.38
C LEU A 115 -10.61 -25.83 -3.98
N PHE A 116 -9.78 -26.24 -4.94
CA PHE A 116 -9.76 -27.61 -5.48
C PHE A 116 -8.98 -28.62 -4.62
N SER A 117 -8.30 -28.22 -3.55
CA SER A 117 -7.58 -29.15 -2.66
C SER A 117 -8.40 -29.63 -1.46
N LEU A 118 -9.62 -29.12 -1.25
CA LEU A 118 -10.57 -29.76 -0.36
C LEU A 118 -11.27 -30.87 -1.15
N SER A 119 -10.69 -32.07 -1.14
CA SER A 119 -11.44 -33.27 -1.55
C SER A 119 -12.74 -33.31 -0.74
N PRO A 120 -13.92 -33.17 -1.36
CA PRO A 120 -15.15 -33.26 -0.60
C PRO A 120 -15.27 -34.68 -0.03
N PRO A 121 -15.72 -34.85 1.22
CA PRO A 121 -15.91 -36.19 1.78
C PRO A 121 -16.86 -36.97 0.89
N LEU A 122 -16.44 -38.20 0.56
CA LEU A 122 -17.16 -39.16 -0.28
C LEU A 122 -18.64 -39.21 0.12
N LEU A 123 -19.51 -38.59 -0.68
CA LEU A 123 -20.96 -38.76 -0.52
C LEU A 123 -21.31 -40.20 -0.91
N ASN A 124 -21.69 -40.98 0.11
CA ASN A 124 -22.32 -42.28 -0.08
C ASN A 124 -23.63 -42.11 -0.89
N PRO A 125 -23.77 -42.76 -2.06
CA PRO A 125 -24.97 -42.69 -2.87
C PRO A 125 -26.00 -43.69 -2.36
N SER A 126 -26.80 -43.29 -1.36
CA SER A 126 -28.06 -43.97 -1.06
C SER A 126 -28.88 -43.11 -0.12
N THR A 127 -29.57 -42.10 -0.64
CA THR A 127 -30.95 -41.74 -0.24
C THR A 127 -31.47 -40.64 -1.17
N SER A 128 -32.59 -40.93 -1.82
CA SER A 128 -33.31 -40.06 -2.75
C SER A 128 -34.09 -38.95 -2.01
N PRO A 129 -34.50 -37.88 -2.71
CA PRO A 129 -34.59 -36.53 -2.14
C PRO A 129 -35.97 -36.22 -1.57
N LEU A 130 -36.00 -35.41 -0.52
CA LEU A 130 -37.21 -34.76 -0.01
C LEU A 130 -37.18 -33.27 -0.35
N SER A 131 -38.26 -32.86 -0.98
CA SER A 131 -38.58 -31.57 -1.59
C SER A 131 -38.45 -30.35 -0.66
N LEU A 132 -37.89 -29.27 -1.21
CA LEU A 132 -37.99 -27.90 -0.70
C LEU A 132 -39.41 -27.34 -0.82
N PRO A 133 -39.85 -26.48 0.10
CA PRO A 133 -40.85 -25.46 -0.16
C PRO A 133 -40.19 -24.10 -0.45
N SER A 134 -40.52 -23.54 -1.61
CA SER A 134 -40.52 -22.10 -1.87
C SER A 134 -41.91 -21.57 -1.51
N PRO A 135 -42.00 -20.40 -0.85
CA PRO A 135 -42.61 -19.24 -1.51
C PRO A 135 -41.97 -17.91 -0.98
N PHE A 136 -42.02 -16.72 -1.57
CA PHE A 136 -43.02 -16.05 -2.39
C PHE A 136 -42.31 -15.04 -3.31
N SER A 137 -42.80 -14.95 -4.54
CA SER A 137 -42.65 -13.80 -5.42
C SER A 137 -43.76 -12.78 -5.16
N SER A 138 -43.42 -11.51 -5.26
CA SER A 138 -44.31 -10.36 -5.47
C SER A 138 -43.41 -9.26 -6.05
N SER A 139 -43.41 -8.88 -7.33
CA SER A 139 -44.46 -8.58 -8.33
C SER A 139 -45.38 -7.40 -7.98
N SER A 140 -44.98 -6.21 -8.46
CA SER A 140 -45.83 -5.15 -9.05
C SER A 140 -44.88 -4.11 -9.67
N SER A 141 -44.91 -3.70 -10.95
CA SER A 141 -45.93 -3.39 -11.96
C SER A 141 -46.69 -2.08 -11.73
N PHE A 142 -46.18 -0.99 -12.31
CA PHE A 142 -46.91 0.22 -12.76
C PHE A 142 -46.18 0.70 -14.03
N PHE A 143 -46.66 0.51 -15.27
CA PHE A 143 -47.75 1.19 -16.01
C PHE A 143 -47.66 2.72 -16.07
N SER A 144 -47.36 3.28 -17.26
CA SER A 144 -48.29 4.06 -18.09
C SER A 144 -47.62 5.17 -18.96
N SER A 145 -47.77 5.00 -20.29
CA SER A 145 -48.14 5.97 -21.34
C SER A 145 -47.23 7.16 -21.76
N SER A 146 -46.68 7.04 -22.99
CA SER A 146 -46.79 7.91 -24.20
C SER A 146 -47.10 9.42 -24.06
N PRO A 147 -46.49 10.34 -24.87
CA PRO A 147 -46.65 10.32 -26.33
C PRO A 147 -45.44 10.76 -27.20
N GLN A 148 -45.65 10.57 -28.51
CA GLN A 148 -44.81 10.78 -29.68
C GLN A 148 -44.55 12.27 -30.04
N SER A 149 -43.38 12.59 -30.61
CA SER A 149 -43.29 13.28 -31.93
C SER A 149 -41.84 13.41 -32.46
N SER A 150 -41.71 13.06 -33.75
CA SER A 150 -40.77 13.54 -34.79
C SER A 150 -39.25 13.60 -34.60
N LEU A 151 -38.60 12.74 -35.38
CA LEU A 151 -37.27 12.79 -36.03
C LEU A 151 -36.77 14.20 -36.43
N PRO A 152 -35.44 14.44 -36.41
CA PRO A 152 -34.65 14.20 -37.61
C PRO A 152 -33.32 13.45 -37.39
N SER A 153 -32.96 12.69 -38.42
CA SER A 153 -31.75 11.90 -38.64
C SER A 153 -30.55 12.74 -39.08
N SER A 154 -29.38 12.55 -38.45
CA SER A 154 -27.99 12.65 -39.01
C SER A 154 -26.93 12.58 -37.89
N PRO A 155 -25.66 12.25 -38.20
CA PRO A 155 -25.11 10.92 -38.40
C PRO A 155 -24.35 10.40 -37.15
N SER A 156 -24.12 9.08 -37.15
CA SER A 156 -23.49 8.27 -36.12
C SER A 156 -22.09 8.77 -35.71
N THR A 157 -22.00 9.65 -34.73
CA THR A 157 -20.76 9.86 -33.98
C THR A 157 -20.63 8.70 -32.99
N ARG A 158 -19.73 7.79 -33.32
CA ARG A 158 -19.31 6.63 -32.53
C ARG A 158 -19.09 7.08 -31.07
N SER A 159 -20.07 6.81 -30.22
CA SER A 159 -20.00 7.10 -28.78
C SER A 159 -18.81 6.34 -28.24
N SER A 160 -17.77 7.11 -27.91
CA SER A 160 -16.61 6.65 -27.18
C SER A 160 -17.13 6.04 -25.89
N LEU A 161 -17.02 4.71 -25.79
CA LEU A 161 -17.11 4.03 -24.51
C LEU A 161 -16.11 4.73 -23.59
N THR A 162 -16.60 5.59 -22.71
CA THR A 162 -15.87 6.04 -21.53
C THR A 162 -15.65 4.78 -20.71
N THR A 163 -14.54 4.09 -20.99
CA THR A 163 -14.02 3.04 -20.13
C THR A 163 -13.68 3.73 -18.82
N THR A 164 -14.61 3.71 -17.87
CA THR A 164 -14.30 3.99 -16.48
C THR A 164 -13.15 3.05 -16.14
N THR A 165 -11.96 3.59 -15.93
CA THR A 165 -10.81 2.81 -15.48
C THR A 165 -11.08 2.40 -14.05
N THR A 166 -11.90 1.37 -13.88
CA THR A 166 -11.90 0.60 -12.64
C THR A 166 -10.52 0.00 -12.56
N LEU A 167 -9.75 0.37 -11.54
CA LEU A 167 -8.63 -0.47 -11.09
C LEU A 167 -9.13 -1.91 -11.14
N ARG A 168 -8.34 -2.82 -11.74
CA ARG A 168 -8.62 -4.26 -11.69
C ARG A 168 -9.07 -4.58 -10.24
N GLY A 169 -10.17 -5.32 -10.07
CA GLY A 169 -10.71 -5.66 -8.74
C GLY A 169 -9.60 -6.10 -7.79
N PRO A 170 -9.77 -5.92 -6.46
CA PRO A 170 -8.69 -5.74 -5.48
C PRO A 170 -7.52 -6.66 -5.83
N PRO A 171 -6.42 -6.10 -6.36
CA PRO A 171 -5.32 -6.90 -6.87
C PRO A 171 -4.63 -7.57 -5.68
N GLN A 172 -5.11 -8.78 -5.35
CA GLN A 172 -4.56 -9.63 -4.31
C GLN A 172 -3.11 -9.94 -4.61
N GLN A 173 -2.27 -9.83 -3.59
CA GLN A 173 -0.88 -10.21 -3.70
C GLN A 173 -0.77 -11.73 -3.85
N PRO A 174 0.04 -12.26 -4.79
CA PRO A 174 0.00 -13.69 -5.14
C PRO A 174 0.30 -14.64 -3.97
N ASN A 175 1.07 -14.18 -2.99
CA ASN A 175 1.69 -15.03 -1.96
C ASN A 175 1.34 -14.63 -0.53
N VAL A 176 0.47 -13.63 -0.33
CA VAL A 176 0.09 -13.14 1.01
C VAL A 176 -1.40 -12.81 1.04
N THR A 177 -2.10 -13.40 2.00
CA THR A 177 -3.41 -12.92 2.43
C THR A 177 -3.20 -11.67 3.28
N SER A 178 -3.60 -10.50 2.78
CA SER A 178 -3.60 -9.23 3.52
C SER A 178 -5.04 -8.90 3.92
N ILE A 179 -5.26 -8.53 5.19
CA ILE A 179 -6.57 -8.08 5.69
C ILE A 179 -6.90 -6.72 5.08
N GLU A 180 -5.91 -5.85 4.93
CA GLU A 180 -6.10 -4.53 4.32
C GLU A 180 -6.52 -4.64 2.86
N ASP A 181 -6.06 -5.66 2.14
CA ASP A 181 -6.52 -5.93 0.78
C ASP A 181 -8.01 -6.35 0.69
N LEU A 182 -8.63 -6.76 1.80
CA LEU A 182 -10.07 -7.05 1.87
C LEU A 182 -10.91 -5.78 2.08
N ASN A 183 -10.30 -4.66 2.48
CA ASN A 183 -11.01 -3.40 2.65
C ASN A 183 -11.36 -2.77 1.29
N THR A 184 -12.59 -2.23 1.20
CA THR A 184 -13.01 -1.48 0.02
C THR A 184 -12.20 -0.19 -0.05
N VAL A 185 -11.53 0.03 -1.17
CA VAL A 185 -10.93 1.33 -1.49
C VAL A 185 -11.92 2.13 -2.33
N GLY A 186 -12.15 3.39 -1.96
CA GLY A 186 -13.00 4.30 -2.72
C GLY A 186 -12.47 4.56 -4.14
N ALA A 187 -13.21 5.37 -4.91
CA ALA A 187 -12.78 5.74 -6.26
C ALA A 187 -11.37 6.36 -6.26
N CYS A 188 -10.53 5.95 -7.21
CA CYS A 188 -9.19 6.50 -7.36
C CYS A 188 -9.28 8.01 -7.67
N PRO A 189 -8.67 8.88 -6.86
CA PRO A 189 -8.74 10.33 -7.07
C PRO A 189 -7.81 10.84 -8.19
N ALA A 190 -6.86 10.03 -8.68
CA ALA A 190 -6.08 10.35 -9.88
C ALA A 190 -6.85 10.01 -11.16
N THR A 191 -6.75 10.86 -12.16
CA THR A 191 -7.29 10.60 -13.49
C THR A 191 -6.46 9.52 -14.22
N PRO A 192 -7.06 8.77 -15.16
CA PRO A 192 -6.32 7.83 -16.01
C PRO A 192 -5.15 8.47 -16.77
N ALA A 193 -5.27 9.74 -17.16
CA ALA A 193 -4.21 10.49 -17.83
C ALA A 193 -3.01 10.75 -16.91
N GLN A 194 -3.24 11.15 -15.65
CA GLN A 194 -2.17 11.34 -14.66
C GLN A 194 -1.45 10.02 -14.35
N ILE A 195 -2.20 8.92 -14.18
CA ILE A 195 -1.63 7.59 -13.95
C ILE A 195 -0.79 7.16 -15.16
N SER A 196 -1.30 7.34 -16.38
CA SER A 196 -0.58 7.01 -17.62
C SER A 196 0.68 7.85 -17.81
N ALA A 197 0.67 9.12 -17.42
CA ALA A 197 1.84 9.99 -17.50
C ALA A 197 2.93 9.53 -16.53
N CYS A 198 2.56 9.19 -15.29
CA CYS A 198 3.48 8.64 -14.29
C CYS A 198 4.08 7.29 -14.74
N ALA A 199 3.26 6.40 -15.28
CA ALA A 199 3.71 5.12 -15.83
C ALA A 199 4.66 5.31 -17.04
N ALA A 200 4.41 6.30 -17.90
CA ALA A 200 5.30 6.63 -19.01
C ALA A 200 6.65 7.16 -18.51
N LYS A 201 6.64 8.04 -17.50
CA LYS A 201 7.85 8.58 -16.88
C LYS A 201 8.76 7.47 -16.32
N VAL A 202 8.18 6.50 -15.61
CA VAL A 202 8.94 5.35 -15.08
C VAL A 202 9.43 4.43 -16.20
N ARG A 203 8.64 4.23 -17.27
CA ARG A 203 9.09 3.46 -18.44
C ARG A 203 10.29 4.11 -19.13
N ASP A 204 10.29 5.43 -19.26
CA ASP A 204 11.41 6.18 -19.83
C ASP A 204 12.64 6.08 -18.93
N TRP A 205 12.46 6.19 -17.61
CA TRP A 205 13.53 6.00 -16.63
C TRP A 205 14.12 4.57 -16.61
N LEU A 206 13.33 3.56 -17.01
CA LEU A 206 13.79 2.17 -17.19
C LEU A 206 14.45 1.91 -18.54
N SER A 207 14.45 2.88 -19.46
CA SER A 207 15.02 2.69 -20.79
C SER A 207 16.55 2.51 -20.77
N PRO A 208 17.15 1.85 -21.77
CA PRO A 208 18.59 1.60 -21.79
C PRO A 208 19.40 2.89 -21.66
N GLY A 209 20.38 2.88 -20.73
CA GLY A 209 21.23 4.03 -20.44
C GLY A 209 20.69 4.97 -19.36
N GLN A 210 19.42 4.81 -18.97
CA GLN A 210 18.84 5.55 -17.84
C GLN A 210 19.11 4.84 -16.50
N PRO A 211 19.09 5.56 -15.37
CA PRO A 211 19.41 4.99 -14.06
C PRO A 211 18.57 3.75 -13.70
N GLY A 212 17.27 3.76 -14.04
CA GLY A 212 16.37 2.63 -13.77
C GLY A 212 16.80 1.33 -14.44
N SER A 213 17.38 1.38 -15.65
CA SER A 213 17.90 0.20 -16.34
C SER A 213 19.08 -0.47 -15.62
N ARG A 214 19.84 0.31 -14.83
CA ARG A 214 20.95 -0.20 -14.01
C ARG A 214 20.47 -0.80 -12.70
N ILE A 215 19.34 -0.30 -12.17
CA ILE A 215 18.71 -0.78 -10.94
C ILE A 215 17.92 -2.06 -11.21
N PHE A 216 17.21 -2.13 -12.33
CA PHE A 216 16.38 -3.28 -12.73
C PHE A 216 16.83 -3.87 -14.08
N PRO A 217 18.00 -4.53 -14.15
CA PRO A 217 18.58 -4.99 -15.42
C PRO A 217 17.72 -6.05 -16.15
N ALA A 218 16.96 -6.87 -15.41
CA ALA A 218 16.08 -7.89 -15.97
C ALA A 218 14.85 -7.33 -16.71
N HIS A 219 14.56 -6.02 -16.57
CA HIS A 219 13.44 -5.36 -17.25
C HIS A 219 13.81 -4.82 -18.64
N ASN A 220 15.02 -5.12 -19.14
CA ASN A 220 15.45 -4.75 -20.49
C ASN A 220 15.35 -5.96 -21.45
N PRO A 221 14.41 -5.99 -22.42
CA PRO A 221 14.32 -7.08 -23.38
C PRO A 221 15.55 -7.18 -24.32
N ALA A 222 16.43 -6.17 -24.37
CA ALA A 222 17.60 -6.19 -25.25
C ALA A 222 18.75 -7.13 -24.80
N ILE A 223 18.70 -7.70 -23.59
CA ILE A 223 19.72 -8.67 -23.09
C ILE A 223 19.25 -10.13 -23.28
N GLY A 224 18.10 -10.37 -23.92
CA GLY A 224 17.59 -11.71 -24.24
C GLY A 224 18.01 -12.28 -25.61
N GLY A 225 18.87 -11.59 -26.37
CA GLY A 225 19.19 -11.93 -27.76
C GLY A 225 20.68 -11.88 -28.07
N GLY A 226 21.48 -12.69 -27.38
CA GLY A 226 22.90 -12.86 -27.66
C GLY A 226 23.30 -14.33 -27.57
N ASN A 227 23.37 -14.98 -28.72
CA ASN A 227 24.16 -16.18 -28.92
C ASN A 227 25.62 -15.91 -28.52
N ASP A 228 26.31 -16.97 -28.09
CA ASP A 228 27.78 -17.10 -28.00
C ASP A 228 28.46 -16.44 -26.80
N SER A 229 28.67 -17.21 -25.73
CA SER A 229 30.01 -17.70 -25.34
C SER A 229 29.98 -18.28 -23.92
N ASN A 230 30.73 -19.37 -23.79
CA ASN A 230 30.76 -20.33 -22.68
C ASN A 230 31.51 -19.77 -21.45
N ASP A 231 31.03 -18.67 -20.86
CA ASP A 231 31.58 -18.14 -19.60
C ASP A 231 30.82 -18.72 -18.39
N ASN A 232 31.37 -19.80 -17.85
CA ASN A 232 30.85 -20.53 -16.70
C ASN A 232 31.13 -19.84 -15.34
N SER A 233 31.19 -18.50 -15.30
CA SER A 233 31.51 -17.76 -14.07
C SER A 233 30.41 -16.84 -13.51
N ASP A 234 29.22 -16.78 -14.12
CA ASP A 234 28.10 -16.01 -13.53
C ASP A 234 27.21 -16.91 -12.64
N HIS A 235 27.66 -17.13 -11.40
CA HIS A 235 26.83 -17.71 -10.33
C HIS A 235 25.74 -16.75 -9.82
N ARG A 236 25.04 -16.02 -10.70
CA ARG A 236 23.81 -15.32 -10.32
C ARG A 236 22.69 -16.34 -10.21
N GLN A 237 22.42 -16.77 -8.98
CA GLN A 237 21.25 -17.61 -8.71
C GLN A 237 19.97 -16.95 -9.28
N PRO A 238 19.08 -17.72 -9.94
CA PRO A 238 17.76 -17.23 -10.31
C PRO A 238 17.02 -16.85 -9.01
N GLY A 239 16.80 -15.55 -8.81
CA GLY A 239 16.46 -14.97 -7.50
C GLY A 239 17.38 -13.82 -7.05
N SER A 240 18.30 -13.38 -7.91
CA SER A 240 19.22 -12.28 -7.63
C SER A 240 18.69 -10.86 -7.88
N GLN A 241 17.43 -10.72 -8.31
CA GLN A 241 16.82 -9.45 -8.68
C GLN A 241 16.42 -8.62 -7.45
N LEU A 242 16.72 -7.32 -7.50
CA LEU A 242 16.28 -6.35 -6.49
C LEU A 242 14.76 -6.17 -6.57
N ARG A 243 14.08 -6.18 -5.44
CA ARG A 243 12.63 -5.95 -5.34
C ARG A 243 12.32 -4.64 -4.59
N LEU A 244 11.13 -4.09 -4.83
CA LEU A 244 10.66 -2.89 -4.15
C LEU A 244 9.54 -3.26 -3.17
N CYS A 245 9.74 -2.94 -1.90
CA CYS A 245 8.71 -3.10 -0.87
C CYS A 245 8.16 -1.72 -0.47
N LEU A 246 6.87 -1.51 -0.68
CA LEU A 246 6.15 -0.34 -0.19
C LEU A 246 5.52 -0.69 1.16
N VAL A 247 5.87 0.01 2.22
CA VAL A 247 5.28 -0.16 3.55
C VAL A 247 4.20 0.89 3.71
N ASP A 248 2.94 0.46 3.74
CA ASP A 248 1.76 1.32 3.90
C ASP A 248 1.28 1.28 5.34
N GLY A 249 1.42 2.39 6.07
CA GLY A 249 1.05 2.46 7.49
C GLY A 249 0.90 3.88 7.99
N PHE A 250 0.04 4.12 8.96
CA PHE A 250 -0.22 5.47 9.48
C PHE A 250 0.63 5.84 10.69
N LEU A 251 1.33 4.89 11.31
CA LEU A 251 2.21 5.11 12.47
C LEU A 251 3.70 4.96 12.15
N LEU A 252 4.08 4.67 10.90
CA LEU A 252 5.47 4.37 10.52
C LEU A 252 6.50 5.41 11.01
N TYR A 253 6.08 6.67 11.20
CA TYR A 253 6.91 7.79 11.68
C TYR A 253 6.50 8.26 13.08
N ALA A 254 6.23 7.32 14.00
CA ALA A 254 5.85 7.58 15.39
C ALA A 254 6.96 7.13 16.39
N PRO A 255 8.10 7.84 16.48
CA PRO A 255 9.09 7.60 17.51
C PRO A 255 8.56 7.99 18.92
N PRO A 256 9.04 7.34 19.99
CA PRO A 256 10.08 6.30 19.99
C PRO A 256 9.57 4.91 19.57
N ALA A 257 8.25 4.67 19.57
CA ALA A 257 7.66 3.34 19.39
C ALA A 257 8.09 2.67 18.07
N LEU A 258 8.08 3.40 16.95
CA LEU A 258 8.49 2.91 15.64
C LEU A 258 9.90 3.36 15.21
N ALA A 259 10.75 3.82 16.15
CA ALA A 259 12.10 4.30 15.81
C ALA A 259 12.94 3.26 15.06
N ARG A 260 12.86 1.98 15.45
CA ARG A 260 13.58 0.91 14.76
C ARG A 260 12.95 0.53 13.42
N VAL A 261 11.62 0.62 13.28
CA VAL A 261 10.97 0.50 11.97
C VAL A 261 11.53 1.57 11.03
N MET A 262 11.66 2.82 11.47
CA MET A 262 12.21 3.92 10.66
C MET A 262 13.65 3.66 10.18
N THR A 263 14.50 2.97 10.96
CA THR A 263 15.86 2.63 10.52
C THR A 263 15.92 1.52 9.47
N LEU A 264 14.84 0.73 9.33
CA LEU A 264 14.71 -0.29 8.29
C LEU A 264 14.21 0.27 6.95
N LEU A 265 13.66 1.50 6.93
CA LEU A 265 13.16 2.18 5.73
C LEU A 265 14.25 2.97 5.01
N ASP A 266 14.43 2.72 3.70
CA ASP A 266 15.42 3.38 2.84
C ASP A 266 14.95 4.72 2.25
N VAL A 267 13.64 4.82 1.99
CA VAL A 267 12.95 6.04 1.52
C VAL A 267 11.71 6.24 2.37
N LYS A 268 11.42 7.47 2.75
CA LYS A 268 10.33 7.80 3.67
C LYS A 268 9.45 8.89 3.08
N LEU A 269 8.23 8.53 2.66
CA LEU A 269 7.24 9.44 2.09
C LEU A 269 6.17 9.76 3.13
N PHE A 270 5.91 11.03 3.39
CA PHE A 270 4.88 11.49 4.31
C PHE A 270 3.77 12.24 3.57
N LEU A 271 2.56 11.67 3.60
CA LEU A 271 1.37 12.23 2.97
C LEU A 271 0.66 13.18 3.92
N ARG A 272 0.44 14.40 3.45
CA ARG A 272 -0.37 15.40 4.13
C ARG A 272 -1.83 15.34 3.67
N VAL A 273 -2.72 15.71 4.59
CA VAL A 273 -4.14 16.00 4.35
C VAL A 273 -4.65 16.82 5.54
N SER A 274 -5.60 17.73 5.31
CA SER A 274 -6.20 18.50 6.40
C SER A 274 -7.02 17.61 7.34
N ARG A 275 -7.16 18.04 8.61
CA ARG A 275 -8.01 17.36 9.59
C ARG A 275 -9.42 17.16 9.06
N ALA A 276 -10.03 18.22 8.54
CA ALA A 276 -11.39 18.20 8.04
C ALA A 276 -11.59 17.12 6.95
N ARG A 277 -10.63 17.02 6.02
CA ARG A 277 -10.69 16.04 4.93
C ARG A 277 -10.41 14.62 5.41
N ALA A 278 -9.44 14.42 6.30
CA ALA A 278 -9.14 13.11 6.88
C ALA A 278 -10.35 12.56 7.65
N VAL A 279 -10.93 13.39 8.53
CA VAL A 279 -12.13 13.06 9.31
C VAL A 279 -13.32 12.78 8.38
N GLY A 280 -13.59 13.66 7.41
CA GLY A 280 -14.70 13.48 6.48
C GLY A 280 -14.58 12.19 5.65
N ARG A 281 -13.38 11.85 5.18
CA ARG A 281 -13.12 10.60 4.46
C ARG A 281 -13.26 9.37 5.36
N ARG A 282 -12.79 9.44 6.61
CA ARG A 282 -12.87 8.32 7.56
C ARG A 282 -14.32 8.04 7.95
N GLN A 283 -15.10 9.08 8.26
CA GLN A 283 -16.52 8.96 8.59
C GLN A 283 -17.38 8.46 7.42
N ALA A 284 -16.93 8.66 6.17
CA ALA A 284 -17.59 8.15 4.98
C ALA A 284 -17.29 6.67 4.67
N ARG A 285 -16.40 6.01 5.44
CA ARG A 285 -16.13 4.57 5.27
C ARG A 285 -17.26 3.75 5.88
N ASP A 286 -17.57 2.63 5.24
CA ASP A 286 -18.54 1.65 5.77
C ASP A 286 -18.03 0.98 7.05
N GLY A 287 -16.70 0.80 7.13
CA GLY A 287 -15.97 0.19 8.24
C GLY A 287 -14.65 -0.43 7.77
N TYR A 288 -14.14 -1.34 8.58
CA TYR A 288 -12.83 -1.99 8.46
C TYR A 288 -12.98 -3.48 8.75
N VAL A 289 -12.34 -4.32 7.94
CA VAL A 289 -12.15 -5.73 8.25
C VAL A 289 -11.04 -5.84 9.30
N THR A 290 -11.30 -6.56 10.39
CA THR A 290 -10.34 -6.84 11.47
C THR A 290 -10.17 -8.35 11.66
N LEU A 291 -9.27 -8.75 12.57
CA LEU A 291 -9.10 -10.16 12.94
C LEU A 291 -10.38 -10.78 13.55
N ASP A 292 -11.14 -9.97 14.28
CA ASP A 292 -12.30 -10.39 15.08
C ASP A 292 -13.63 -10.16 14.37
N GLY A 293 -13.65 -9.41 13.27
CA GLY A 293 -14.87 -9.19 12.49
C GLY A 293 -14.84 -7.91 11.65
N PHE A 294 -15.97 -7.22 11.59
CA PHE A 294 -16.10 -5.95 10.89
C PHE A 294 -16.26 -4.83 11.90
N TRP A 295 -15.28 -3.92 11.95
CA TRP A 295 -15.27 -2.76 12.82
C TRP A 295 -15.87 -1.54 12.12
N LYS A 296 -16.80 -0.87 12.79
CA LYS A 296 -17.29 0.44 12.36
C LYS A 296 -17.03 1.44 13.46
N ASP A 297 -16.35 2.54 13.13
CA ASP A 297 -16.00 3.59 14.09
C ASP A 297 -17.27 4.06 14.83
N PRO A 298 -17.31 3.94 16.18
CA PRO A 298 -18.45 4.41 16.94
C PRO A 298 -18.50 5.95 16.98
N PRO A 299 -19.66 6.56 17.26
CA PRO A 299 -19.78 8.02 17.33
C PRO A 299 -18.74 8.65 18.28
N GLY A 300 -18.01 9.64 17.78
CA GLY A 300 -16.97 10.35 18.53
C GLY A 300 -15.61 9.66 18.57
N TYR A 301 -15.46 8.45 18.00
CA TYR A 301 -14.19 7.73 17.97
C TYR A 301 -13.09 8.51 17.24
N VAL A 302 -13.42 9.13 16.10
CA VAL A 302 -12.45 9.88 15.31
C VAL A 302 -11.91 11.09 16.08
N GLU A 303 -12.78 11.80 16.80
CA GLU A 303 -12.43 12.99 17.55
C GLU A 303 -11.69 12.69 18.86
N LYS A 304 -11.99 11.55 19.49
CA LYS A 304 -11.44 11.15 20.80
C LYS A 304 -10.18 10.30 20.69
N VAL A 305 -10.10 9.46 19.65
CA VAL A 305 -9.03 8.46 19.50
C VAL A 305 -8.17 8.77 18.28
N VAL A 306 -8.74 8.68 17.08
CA VAL A 306 -8.00 8.71 15.81
C VAL A 306 -7.15 9.99 15.66
N TRP A 307 -7.80 11.16 15.69
CA TRP A 307 -7.08 12.42 15.46
C TRP A 307 -6.12 12.77 16.58
N PRO A 308 -6.50 12.65 17.87
CA PRO A 308 -5.56 12.87 18.97
C PRO A 308 -4.33 11.97 18.92
N ASN A 309 -4.47 10.68 18.58
CA ASN A 309 -3.33 9.77 18.44
C ASN A 309 -2.43 10.15 17.27
N TYR A 310 -3.02 10.44 16.11
CA TYR A 310 -2.26 10.91 14.96
C TYR A 310 -1.47 12.18 15.30
N ALA A 311 -2.10 13.14 15.96
CA ALA A 311 -1.47 14.40 16.34
C ALA A 311 -0.33 14.17 17.35
N ASP A 312 -0.52 13.33 18.36
CA ASP A 312 0.54 13.04 19.33
C ASP A 312 1.73 12.30 18.69
N ALA A 313 1.45 11.31 17.84
CA ALA A 313 2.46 10.51 17.15
C ALA A 313 3.31 11.32 16.16
N HIS A 314 2.75 12.39 15.57
CA HIS A 314 3.40 13.11 14.46
C HIS A 314 3.72 14.57 14.75
N ARG A 315 3.29 15.17 15.86
CA ARG A 315 3.57 16.59 16.18
C ARG A 315 5.04 16.98 16.07
N TRP A 316 5.96 16.06 16.29
CA TRP A 316 7.40 16.28 16.17
C TRP A 316 7.85 16.59 14.73
N LEU A 317 7.04 16.27 13.70
CA LEU A 317 7.27 16.62 12.30
C LEU A 317 6.84 18.05 11.94
N PHE A 318 6.15 18.75 12.84
CA PHE A 318 5.51 20.04 12.56
C PHE A 318 6.15 21.17 13.37
N GLU A 319 6.23 22.35 12.76
CA GLU A 319 6.68 23.56 13.43
C GLU A 319 5.84 23.82 14.69
N GLY A 320 6.50 23.93 15.85
CA GLY A 320 5.83 24.17 17.14
C GLY A 320 4.84 23.07 17.56
N GLY A 321 4.88 21.89 16.95
CA GLY A 321 3.95 20.79 17.26
C GLY A 321 2.55 20.96 16.68
N ARG A 322 2.34 21.92 15.77
CA ARG A 322 1.01 22.22 15.23
C ARG A 322 0.68 21.32 14.04
N VAL A 323 -0.02 20.22 14.30
CA VAL A 323 -0.41 19.25 13.25
C VAL A 323 -1.54 19.77 12.37
N ASP A 324 -2.56 20.39 12.96
CA ASP A 324 -3.71 20.91 12.21
C ASP A 324 -3.41 22.32 11.64
N GLY A 325 -3.32 22.40 10.31
CA GLY A 325 -2.99 23.62 9.57
C GLY A 325 -1.59 24.19 9.84
N GLY A 326 -0.69 23.45 10.49
CA GLY A 326 0.72 23.86 10.63
C GLY A 326 1.59 23.40 9.48
N ARG A 327 2.79 23.98 9.37
CA ARG A 327 3.81 23.57 8.39
C ARG A 327 4.66 22.43 8.92
N LEU A 328 5.25 21.64 8.02
CA LEU A 328 6.26 20.67 8.40
C LEU A 328 7.57 21.39 8.76
N ASP A 329 8.26 20.86 9.77
CA ASP A 329 9.58 21.35 10.14
C ASP A 329 10.62 20.83 9.15
N ALA A 330 11.07 21.70 8.25
CA ALA A 330 12.01 21.35 7.19
C ALA A 330 13.34 20.79 7.71
N GLU A 331 13.79 21.24 8.88
CA GLU A 331 15.04 20.76 9.48
C GLU A 331 14.87 19.34 10.03
N VAL A 332 13.71 19.05 10.65
CA VAL A 332 13.36 17.69 11.07
C VAL A 332 13.26 16.75 9.89
N LEU A 333 12.52 17.13 8.84
CA LEU A 333 12.38 16.32 7.62
C LEU A 333 13.74 16.01 6.99
N ARG A 334 14.61 17.02 6.85
CA ARG A 334 15.96 16.87 6.32
C ARG A 334 16.81 15.96 7.18
N ARG A 335 16.76 16.09 8.51
CA ARG A 335 17.55 15.28 9.45
C ARG A 335 17.14 13.81 9.41
N GLU A 336 15.84 13.52 9.35
CA GLU A 336 15.32 12.15 9.35
C GLU A 336 15.21 11.53 7.94
N GLY A 337 15.47 12.31 6.89
CA GLY A 337 15.32 11.87 5.50
C GLY A 337 13.88 11.55 5.13
N ILE A 338 12.94 12.35 5.62
CA ILE A 338 11.50 12.25 5.31
C ILE A 338 11.16 13.24 4.21
N GLU A 339 10.64 12.74 3.10
CA GLU A 339 10.13 13.54 1.99
C GLU A 339 8.63 13.76 2.15
N ALA A 340 8.18 14.99 1.97
CA ALA A 340 6.77 15.34 1.92
C ALA A 340 6.54 16.38 0.82
N LEU A 341 5.34 16.35 0.23
CA LEU A 341 4.86 17.46 -0.59
C LEU A 341 4.30 18.53 0.36
N ASP A 342 5.11 19.51 0.73
CA ASP A 342 4.68 20.68 1.51
C ASP A 342 4.86 21.94 0.66
N GLY A 343 3.76 22.65 0.42
CA GLY A 343 3.77 23.94 -0.27
C GLY A 343 3.77 25.08 0.75
N ALA A 344 4.26 26.25 0.34
CA ALA A 344 4.21 27.46 1.18
C ALA A 344 2.81 28.10 1.25
N GLU A 345 1.89 27.64 0.40
CA GLU A 345 0.54 28.17 0.26
C GLU A 345 -0.42 27.64 1.33
N GLU A 346 -1.43 28.43 1.70
CA GLU A 346 -2.49 27.98 2.60
C GLU A 346 -3.27 26.80 1.97
N GLY A 347 -3.50 25.74 2.74
CA GLY A 347 -4.14 24.52 2.24
C GLY A 347 -3.22 23.64 1.38
N ALA A 348 -1.91 23.88 1.37
CA ALA A 348 -0.95 23.04 0.66
C ALA A 348 -0.95 21.58 1.14
N GLU A 349 -1.38 21.31 2.37
CA GLU A 349 -1.58 19.94 2.89
C GLU A 349 -2.60 19.14 2.09
N ASP A 350 -3.46 19.81 1.34
CA ASP A 350 -4.62 19.26 0.67
C ASP A 350 -4.44 19.18 -0.85
N ALA A 351 -3.20 18.96 -1.29
CA ALA A 351 -2.80 18.87 -2.68
C ALA A 351 -3.66 17.88 -3.51
N GLU A 352 -3.91 18.26 -4.77
CA GLU A 352 -4.54 17.40 -5.76
C GLU A 352 -3.76 16.08 -5.90
N PHE A 353 -4.48 14.95 -5.92
CA PHE A 353 -3.85 13.64 -5.74
C PHE A 353 -2.97 13.23 -6.92
N GLY A 354 -3.25 13.69 -8.14
CA GLY A 354 -2.34 13.49 -9.27
C GLY A 354 -0.98 14.16 -9.07
N ARG A 355 -0.94 15.37 -8.50
CA ARG A 355 0.33 16.01 -8.07
C ARG A 355 1.05 15.21 -6.98
N VAL A 356 0.30 14.62 -6.04
CA VAL A 356 0.87 13.72 -5.01
C VAL A 356 1.47 12.47 -5.64
N LEU A 357 0.79 11.86 -6.62
CA LEU A 357 1.29 10.70 -7.35
C LEU A 357 2.58 11.03 -8.12
N GLU A 358 2.60 12.14 -8.86
CA GLU A 358 3.78 12.58 -9.61
C GLU A 358 4.98 12.85 -8.68
N TRP A 359 4.76 13.58 -7.59
CA TRP A 359 5.78 13.82 -6.57
C TRP A 359 6.32 12.52 -5.98
N ALA A 360 5.45 11.58 -5.63
CA ALA A 360 5.85 10.30 -5.04
C ALA A 360 6.66 9.45 -6.04
N VAL A 361 6.28 9.43 -7.32
CA VAL A 361 7.05 8.75 -8.38
C VAL A 361 8.47 9.32 -8.45
N ASP A 362 8.62 10.64 -8.41
CA ASP A 362 9.92 11.28 -8.45
C ASP A 362 10.75 11.01 -7.20
N ALA A 363 10.13 11.02 -6.02
CA ALA A 363 10.77 10.68 -4.76
C ALA A 363 11.24 9.22 -4.74
N VAL A 364 10.43 8.29 -5.26
CA VAL A 364 10.81 6.88 -5.39
C VAL A 364 11.99 6.73 -6.36
N MET A 365 11.97 7.37 -7.53
CA MET A 365 13.07 7.32 -8.51
C MET A 365 14.38 7.85 -7.89
N ARG A 366 14.38 9.06 -7.33
CA ARG A 366 15.56 9.64 -6.66
C ARG A 366 16.04 8.77 -5.50
N GLY A 367 15.10 8.25 -4.71
CA GLY A 367 15.39 7.37 -3.59
C GLY A 367 16.07 6.07 -4.01
N LEU A 368 15.56 5.43 -5.08
CA LEU A 368 16.16 4.23 -5.66
C LEU A 368 17.56 4.51 -6.21
N GLU A 369 17.75 5.61 -6.93
CA GLU A 369 19.06 6.01 -7.44
C GLU A 369 20.06 6.22 -6.31
N ARG A 370 19.71 7.01 -5.29
CA ARG A 370 20.55 7.26 -4.12
C ARG A 370 20.91 5.96 -3.39
N VAL A 371 19.94 5.08 -3.18
CA VAL A 371 20.11 3.86 -2.38
C VAL A 371 20.90 2.79 -3.11
N VAL A 372 20.72 2.66 -4.43
CA VAL A 372 21.30 1.55 -5.22
C VAL A 372 22.54 1.97 -6.00
N LEU A 373 22.56 3.20 -6.53
CA LEU A 373 23.67 3.72 -7.35
C LEU A 373 24.62 4.63 -6.55
N GLY A 374 24.20 5.08 -5.36
CA GLY A 374 24.95 6.00 -4.51
C GLY A 374 24.70 7.49 -4.84
N GLU A 375 25.23 8.37 -4.00
CA GLU A 375 25.12 9.82 -4.18
C GLU A 375 25.94 10.30 -5.40
N GLY A 376 25.36 11.15 -6.25
CA GLY A 376 26.04 11.72 -7.43
C GLY A 376 25.88 10.94 -8.74
N ALA A 377 24.92 10.00 -8.81
CA ALA A 377 24.54 9.30 -10.03
C ALA A 377 23.72 10.16 -11.03
N GLU A 378 23.31 11.37 -10.63
CA GLU A 378 22.56 12.34 -11.46
C GLU A 378 23.36 12.95 -12.62
N ARG A 379 24.53 12.39 -12.99
CA ARG A 379 25.43 12.97 -14.00
C ARG A 379 25.19 12.47 -15.41
#